data_AF-A0A967WDM7-F1
#
_entry.id   AF-A0A967WDM7-F1
#
_cell.length_a   1.000
_cell.length_b   1.000
_cell.length_c   1.000
_cell.angle_alpha   90.00
_cell.angle_beta   90.00
_cell.angle_gamma   90.00
#
_symmetry.space_group_name_H-M   'P 1'
#
loop_
_entity.id
_entity.type
_entity.pdbx_description
1 polymer ?
#
loop_
_entity_poly.entity_id
_entity_poly.type
_entity_poly.pdbx_seq_one_letter_code
_entity_poly.pdbx_strand_id
1 'polypeptide(L)'
;QGYAVRLGLDVAVLYDLDDQLPHSDLLAGYDRTGFYIYETVCLPEFPCEPRHLPPGEEGLWVSDQTLLDAVLGQATMFSYPWRYSLTIFEEGPREDDLRPIWTRNGNLLIGGAQYGPRQGADAIEGLAANIEKRGVKSDLTEVSQALEAAVYNRRANGAYLREAFAGQGDIERAAVLFDRAADDYEAVLSGLDDGIADRVEADQIAAWLRDAATVEREAGQIFLARGQ
;
A
#
# COMPACT_ATOMS: atom_id res chain seq x y z
N GLN A 1 26.26 -18.23 7.56
CA GLN A 1 24.82 -18.14 7.25
C GLN A 1 24.64 -16.83 6.51
N GLY A 2 23.99 -16.86 5.34
CA GLY A 2 23.63 -15.64 4.60
C GLY A 2 22.29 -15.12 5.09
N TYR A 3 22.06 -13.81 5.01
CA TYR A 3 20.79 -13.18 5.35
C TYR A 3 20.25 -12.47 4.11
N ALA A 4 18.93 -12.46 3.93
CA ALA A 4 18.30 -11.56 2.98
C ALA A 4 18.36 -10.14 3.55
N VAL A 5 18.96 -9.21 2.80
CA VAL A 5 19.14 -7.83 3.23
C VAL A 5 18.35 -6.93 2.31
N ARG A 6 17.34 -6.24 2.84
CA ARG A 6 16.73 -5.10 2.16
C ARG A 6 17.55 -3.85 2.44
N LEU A 7 17.90 -3.12 1.39
CA LEU A 7 18.48 -1.78 1.50
C LEU A 7 17.46 -0.73 1.06
N GLY A 8 17.46 0.41 1.74
CA GLY A 8 16.79 1.60 1.22
C GLY A 8 17.73 2.35 0.27
N LEU A 9 17.22 2.76 -0.89
CA LEU A 9 17.99 3.46 -1.92
C LEU A 9 17.14 4.48 -2.69
N ASP A 10 17.80 5.38 -3.40
CA ASP A 10 17.19 6.25 -4.39
C ASP A 10 17.31 5.59 -5.76
N VAL A 11 16.20 5.08 -6.29
CA VAL A 11 16.22 4.31 -7.55
C VAL A 11 16.51 5.21 -8.75
N ALA A 12 16.30 6.52 -8.61
CA ALA A 12 16.70 7.48 -9.62
C ALA A 12 18.22 7.52 -9.80
N VAL A 13 18.97 7.43 -8.71
CA VAL A 13 20.44 7.31 -8.78
C VAL A 13 20.86 5.93 -9.29
N LEU A 14 20.11 4.89 -8.93
CA LEU A 14 20.41 3.51 -9.35
C LEU A 14 20.27 3.31 -10.86
N TYR A 15 19.26 3.92 -11.48
CA TYR A 15 18.92 3.75 -12.90
C TYR A 15 19.07 5.03 -13.75
N ASP A 16 19.71 6.07 -13.21
CA ASP A 16 19.97 7.34 -13.91
C ASP A 16 18.67 8.04 -14.40
N LEU A 17 17.72 8.23 -13.46
CA LEU A 17 16.44 8.91 -13.68
C LEU A 17 16.46 10.34 -13.11
N ASP A 18 15.60 11.21 -13.63
CA ASP A 18 15.61 12.65 -13.31
C ASP A 18 15.08 12.98 -11.90
N ASP A 19 14.05 12.26 -11.45
CA ASP A 19 13.32 12.59 -10.22
C ASP A 19 13.67 11.63 -9.08
N GLN A 20 14.03 12.19 -7.93
CA GLN A 20 14.27 11.47 -6.69
C GLN A 20 13.11 10.53 -6.35
N LEU A 21 13.39 9.24 -6.29
CA LEU A 21 12.37 8.22 -6.09
C LEU A 21 12.82 7.26 -4.97
N PRO A 22 12.29 7.43 -3.75
CA PRO A 22 12.66 6.58 -2.64
C PRO A 22 12.17 5.15 -2.88
N HIS A 23 13.10 4.20 -2.87
CA HIS A 23 12.84 2.80 -3.15
C HIS A 23 13.56 1.87 -2.17
N SER A 24 13.39 0.56 -2.33
CA SER A 24 14.22 -0.42 -1.63
C SER A 24 14.30 -1.73 -2.37
N ASP A 25 15.50 -2.29 -2.45
CA ASP A 25 15.75 -3.59 -3.09
C ASP A 25 16.29 -4.62 -2.12
N LEU A 26 16.24 -5.90 -2.53
CA LEU A 26 16.87 -7.00 -1.83
C LEU A 26 18.26 -7.27 -2.40
N LEU A 27 19.30 -7.28 -1.56
CA LEU A 27 20.61 -7.82 -1.92
C LEU A 27 20.52 -9.34 -2.04
N ALA A 28 20.72 -9.84 -3.26
CA ALA A 28 20.76 -11.27 -3.59
C ALA A 28 22.18 -11.84 -3.51
N GLY A 29 23.20 -11.03 -3.83
CA GLY A 29 24.59 -11.48 -3.83
C GLY A 29 25.59 -10.35 -4.05
N TYR A 30 26.87 -10.69 -4.11
CA TYR A 30 27.95 -9.79 -4.46
C TYR A 30 29.13 -10.54 -5.05
N ASP A 31 29.94 -9.84 -5.85
CA ASP A 31 31.22 -10.31 -6.35
C ASP A 31 32.34 -9.31 -5.98
N ARG A 32 33.46 -9.32 -6.71
CA ARG A 32 34.60 -8.43 -6.41
C ARG A 32 34.38 -6.98 -6.83
N THR A 33 33.36 -6.71 -7.63
CA THR A 33 33.14 -5.46 -8.36
C THR A 33 31.74 -4.89 -8.22
N GLY A 34 30.81 -5.65 -7.65
CA GLY A 34 29.43 -5.21 -7.53
C GLY A 34 28.55 -6.12 -6.69
N PHE A 35 27.27 -5.81 -6.76
CA PHE A 35 26.20 -6.46 -6.05
C PHE A 35 25.16 -6.95 -7.03
N TYR A 36 24.38 -7.93 -6.60
CA TYR A 36 23.20 -8.37 -7.31
C TYR A 36 21.97 -8.06 -6.47
N ILE A 37 20.95 -7.49 -7.11
CA ILE A 37 19.73 -7.04 -6.45
C ILE A 37 18.50 -7.70 -7.06
N TYR A 38 17.47 -7.91 -6.24
CA TYR A 38 16.11 -8.12 -6.74
C TYR A 38 15.31 -6.85 -6.53
N GLU A 39 14.80 -6.33 -7.65
CA GLU A 39 13.88 -5.19 -7.67
C GLU A 39 12.57 -5.56 -6.95
N THR A 40 12.14 -4.74 -6.00
CA THR A 40 10.87 -5.02 -5.29
C THR A 40 9.64 -4.52 -6.02
N VAL A 41 9.79 -3.57 -6.95
CA VAL A 41 8.72 -3.06 -7.82
C VAL A 41 9.25 -2.78 -9.22
N CYS A 42 8.72 -3.42 -10.25
CA CYS A 42 9.09 -3.12 -11.64
C CYS A 42 8.19 -2.02 -12.22
N LEU A 43 8.74 -0.82 -12.38
CA LEU A 43 8.12 0.28 -13.13
C LEU A 43 8.59 0.27 -14.59
N PRO A 44 7.85 0.89 -15.54
CA PRO A 44 8.24 0.94 -16.96
C PRO A 44 9.65 1.46 -17.22
N GLU A 45 10.15 2.35 -16.38
CA GLU A 45 11.48 2.95 -16.46
C GLU A 45 12.59 2.04 -15.92
N PHE A 46 12.23 0.96 -15.22
CA PHE A 46 13.18 0.09 -14.54
C PHE A 46 13.56 -1.09 -15.46
N PRO A 47 14.79 -1.63 -15.34
CA PRO A 47 15.26 -2.75 -16.18
C PRO A 47 14.69 -4.11 -15.73
N CYS A 48 13.39 -4.18 -15.42
CA CYS A 48 12.71 -5.41 -15.05
C CYS A 48 11.23 -5.45 -15.41
N GLU A 49 10.65 -6.65 -15.40
CA GLU A 49 9.23 -6.89 -15.57
C GLU A 49 8.65 -7.51 -14.29
N PRO A 50 7.34 -7.37 -14.00
CA PRO A 50 6.73 -8.09 -12.89
C PRO A 50 6.98 -9.60 -12.98
N ARG A 51 7.49 -10.21 -11.90
CA ARG A 51 7.95 -11.62 -11.82
C ARG A 51 9.22 -11.95 -12.63
N HIS A 52 9.91 -10.93 -13.12
CA HIS A 52 11.28 -11.09 -13.64
C HIS A 52 12.18 -11.55 -12.49
N LEU A 53 13.03 -12.55 -12.75
CA LEU A 53 13.97 -13.16 -11.79
C LEU A 53 13.27 -13.84 -10.59
N PRO A 54 12.77 -15.09 -10.76
CA PRO A 54 12.18 -15.85 -9.64
C PRO A 54 13.18 -16.09 -8.49
N PRO A 55 12.69 -16.46 -7.30
CA PRO A 55 13.55 -16.75 -6.15
C PRO A 55 14.64 -17.77 -6.49
N GLY A 56 15.90 -17.40 -6.26
CA GLY A 56 17.07 -18.25 -6.51
C GLY A 56 17.89 -17.88 -7.74
N GLU A 57 17.40 -16.96 -8.59
CA GLU A 57 18.19 -16.37 -9.68
C GLU A 57 19.29 -15.43 -9.18
N GLU A 58 20.26 -15.07 -10.02
CA GLU A 58 21.41 -14.27 -9.57
C GLU A 58 21.02 -12.84 -9.14
N GLY A 59 20.04 -12.24 -9.80
CA GLY A 59 19.62 -10.85 -9.59
C GLY A 59 20.13 -9.91 -10.69
N LEU A 60 19.72 -8.65 -10.63
CA LEU A 60 20.24 -7.58 -11.48
C LEU A 60 21.59 -7.13 -10.92
N TRP A 61 22.63 -7.17 -11.74
CA TRP A 61 23.96 -6.71 -11.32
C TRP A 61 24.03 -5.18 -11.30
N VAL A 62 24.67 -4.63 -10.28
CA VAL A 62 24.97 -3.20 -10.12
C VAL A 62 26.38 -3.02 -9.57
N SER A 63 27.08 -1.96 -10.02
CA SER A 63 28.40 -1.64 -9.48
C SER A 63 28.33 -1.22 -8.01
N ASP A 64 29.41 -1.46 -7.27
CA ASP A 64 29.53 -1.04 -5.87
C ASP A 64 29.34 0.47 -5.69
N GLN A 65 29.91 1.27 -6.58
CA GLN A 65 29.81 2.72 -6.57
C GLN A 65 28.38 3.21 -6.83
N THR A 66 27.72 2.67 -7.86
CA THR A 66 26.33 3.03 -8.19
C THR A 66 25.40 2.71 -7.02
N LEU A 67 25.55 1.53 -6.41
CA LEU A 67 24.72 1.14 -5.27
C LEU A 67 24.96 2.04 -4.05
N LEU A 68 26.23 2.35 -3.76
CA LEU A 68 26.58 3.24 -2.65
C LEU A 68 26.00 4.64 -2.84
N ASP A 69 26.10 5.19 -4.04
CA ASP A 69 25.56 6.51 -4.36
C ASP A 69 24.03 6.52 -4.23
N ALA A 70 23.35 5.45 -4.66
CA ALA A 70 21.90 5.32 -4.51
C ALA A 70 21.46 5.25 -3.04
N VAL A 71 22.18 4.50 -2.19
CA VAL A 71 21.91 4.43 -0.75
C VAL A 71 22.13 5.79 -0.06
N LEU A 72 23.21 6.49 -0.42
CA LEU A 72 23.51 7.82 0.09
C LEU A 72 22.50 8.88 -0.40
N GLY A 73 21.99 8.72 -1.63
CA GLY A 73 20.94 9.54 -2.21
C GLY A 73 19.69 9.52 -1.33
N GLN A 74 19.22 8.33 -0.94
CA GLN A 74 18.07 8.21 -0.05
C GLN A 74 18.32 8.81 1.34
N ALA A 75 19.50 8.55 1.92
CA ALA A 75 19.86 9.12 3.22
C ALA A 75 19.82 10.67 3.18
N THR A 76 20.28 11.27 2.09
CA THR A 76 20.25 12.71 1.85
C THR A 76 18.81 13.21 1.68
N MET A 77 18.01 12.53 0.85
CA MET A 77 16.61 12.86 0.56
C MET A 77 15.79 13.01 1.85
N PHE A 78 15.95 12.08 2.79
CA PHE A 78 15.22 12.12 4.06
C PHE A 78 15.97 12.81 5.20
N SER A 79 17.15 13.39 4.93
CA SER A 79 18.01 14.00 5.95
C SER A 79 18.29 13.07 7.13
N TYR A 80 18.49 11.78 6.85
CA TYR A 80 18.76 10.80 7.89
C TYR A 80 20.14 11.04 8.51
N PRO A 81 20.29 10.85 9.84
CA PRO A 81 21.58 11.00 10.50
C PRO A 81 22.52 9.81 10.22
N TRP A 82 22.04 8.74 9.57
CA TRP A 82 22.81 7.56 9.17
C TRP A 82 23.06 7.54 7.66
N ARG A 83 24.18 6.92 7.25
CA ARG A 83 24.59 6.83 5.83
C ARG A 83 23.85 5.74 5.06
N TYR A 84 23.34 4.73 5.75
CA TYR A 84 22.62 3.61 5.17
C TYR A 84 21.63 3.04 6.21
N SER A 85 20.57 2.41 5.73
CA SER A 85 19.63 1.63 6.53
C SER A 85 19.48 0.26 5.91
N LEU A 86 19.78 -0.79 6.68
CA LEU A 86 19.67 -2.17 6.26
C LEU A 86 18.61 -2.86 7.11
N THR A 87 17.71 -3.58 6.45
CA THR A 87 16.78 -4.49 7.12
C THR A 87 17.22 -5.92 6.82
N ILE A 88 17.54 -6.65 7.88
CA ILE A 88 17.87 -8.07 7.79
C ILE A 88 16.59 -8.85 8.08
N PHE A 89 16.25 -9.79 7.20
CA PHE A 89 15.18 -10.74 7.46
C PHE A 89 15.75 -12.00 8.09
N GLU A 90 15.23 -12.31 9.27
CA GLU A 90 15.51 -13.55 9.99
C GLU A 90 14.25 -14.41 9.96
N GLU A 91 14.42 -15.72 9.83
CA GLU A 91 13.31 -16.65 9.97
C GLU A 91 12.79 -16.56 11.42
N GLY A 92 11.60 -16.01 11.57
CA GLY A 92 10.89 -15.99 12.83
C GLY A 92 10.09 -17.28 13.04
N PRO A 93 9.69 -17.59 14.29
CA PRO A 93 8.71 -18.63 14.52
C PRO A 93 7.42 -18.31 13.77
N ARG A 94 6.75 -19.36 13.29
CA ARG A 94 5.39 -19.22 12.79
C ARG A 94 4.46 -18.91 13.97
N GLU A 95 3.79 -17.76 13.91
CA GLU A 95 2.77 -17.38 14.87
C GLU A 95 1.39 -17.83 14.39
N ASP A 96 0.78 -18.76 15.13
CA ASP A 96 -0.57 -19.25 14.83
C ASP A 96 -1.67 -18.39 15.49
N ASP A 97 -1.30 -17.57 16.46
CA ASP A 97 -2.22 -16.61 17.09
C ASP A 97 -2.41 -15.39 16.20
N LEU A 98 -3.52 -15.38 15.46
CA LEU A 98 -3.88 -14.28 14.57
C LEU A 98 -4.49 -13.07 15.29
N ARG A 99 -4.78 -13.14 16.60
CA ARG A 99 -5.44 -12.04 17.33
C ARG A 99 -4.74 -10.69 17.17
N PRO A 100 -3.40 -10.57 17.28
CA PRO A 100 -2.71 -9.28 17.08
C PRO A 100 -2.90 -8.73 15.66
N ILE A 101 -2.95 -9.61 14.65
CA ILE A 101 -3.18 -9.23 13.25
C ILE A 101 -4.61 -8.74 13.07
N TRP A 102 -5.59 -9.44 13.64
CA TRP A 102 -6.99 -9.01 13.62
C TRP A 102 -7.18 -7.65 14.30
N THR A 103 -6.59 -7.44 15.48
CA THR A 103 -6.63 -6.14 16.18
C THR A 103 -6.02 -5.03 15.32
N ARG A 104 -4.83 -5.26 14.76
CA ARG A 104 -4.15 -4.27 13.92
C ARG A 104 -4.99 -3.93 12.68
N ASN A 105 -5.47 -4.94 11.95
CA ASN A 105 -6.25 -4.73 10.74
C ASN A 105 -7.59 -4.06 11.04
N GLY A 106 -8.25 -4.42 12.13
CA GLY A 106 -9.48 -3.78 12.58
C GLY A 106 -9.29 -2.29 12.86
N ASN A 107 -8.23 -1.93 13.60
CA ASN A 107 -7.88 -0.53 13.84
C ASN A 107 -7.54 0.22 12.54
N LEU A 108 -6.79 -0.40 11.61
CA LEU A 108 -6.45 0.24 10.33
C LEU A 108 -7.67 0.52 9.45
N LEU A 109 -8.68 -0.35 9.47
CA LEU A 109 -9.94 -0.16 8.74
C LEU A 109 -10.83 0.92 9.36
N ILE A 110 -10.92 0.95 10.69
CA ILE A 110 -11.74 1.95 11.39
C ILE A 110 -11.08 3.33 11.28
N GLY A 111 -9.75 3.38 11.44
CA GLY A 111 -9.01 4.62 11.64
C GLY A 111 -8.66 4.83 13.12
N GLY A 112 -8.57 6.09 13.54
CA GLY A 112 -8.28 6.43 14.94
C GLY A 112 -6.80 6.45 15.34
N ALA A 113 -5.87 6.63 14.39
CA ALA A 113 -4.49 6.95 14.72
C ALA A 113 -4.45 8.22 15.60
N GLN A 114 -4.07 8.06 16.88
CA GLN A 114 -3.97 9.18 17.83
C GLN A 114 -2.95 10.22 17.38
N TYR A 115 -1.92 9.77 16.66
CA TYR A 115 -0.85 10.58 16.12
C TYR A 115 -0.63 10.18 14.65
N GLY A 116 -0.69 11.17 13.75
CA GLY A 116 -0.50 10.97 12.31
C GLY A 116 -1.73 11.34 11.47
N PRO A 117 -1.64 11.17 10.15
CA PRO A 117 -2.77 11.40 9.25
C PRO A 117 -3.91 10.44 9.53
N ARG A 118 -5.15 10.84 9.19
CA ARG A 118 -6.31 9.95 9.26
C ARG A 118 -6.11 8.74 8.36
N GLN A 119 -6.65 7.59 8.76
CA GLN A 119 -6.57 6.32 8.06
C GLN A 119 -7.96 5.66 8.02
N GLY A 120 -8.13 4.64 7.19
CA GLY A 120 -9.36 3.85 7.11
C GLY A 120 -10.61 4.70 6.87
N ALA A 121 -11.72 4.29 7.48
CA ALA A 121 -13.02 4.97 7.41
C ALA A 121 -12.94 6.46 7.75
N ASP A 122 -12.14 6.86 8.75
CA ASP A 122 -11.99 8.27 9.14
C ASP A 122 -11.35 9.14 8.03
N ALA A 123 -10.44 8.56 7.23
CA ALA A 123 -9.85 9.25 6.09
C ALA A 123 -10.87 9.43 4.97
N ILE A 124 -11.63 8.38 4.69
CA ILE A 124 -12.67 8.35 3.65
C ILE A 124 -13.79 9.35 3.97
N GLU A 125 -14.24 9.41 5.23
CA GLU A 125 -15.20 10.42 5.68
C GLU A 125 -14.64 11.85 5.58
N GLY A 126 -13.34 12.01 5.86
CA GLY A 126 -12.64 13.28 5.67
C GLY A 126 -12.65 13.74 4.22
N LEU A 127 -12.42 12.82 3.28
CA LEU A 127 -12.50 13.06 1.85
C LEU A 127 -13.93 13.43 1.43
N ALA A 128 -14.93 12.66 1.86
CA ALA A 128 -16.34 12.93 1.58
C ALA A 128 -16.74 14.35 2.02
N ALA A 129 -16.39 14.74 3.26
CA ALA A 129 -16.66 16.08 3.78
C ALA A 129 -15.92 17.18 3.00
N ASN A 130 -14.73 16.89 2.47
CA ASN A 130 -13.99 17.83 1.63
C ASN A 130 -14.73 18.08 0.30
N ILE A 131 -15.19 17.00 -0.34
CA ILE A 131 -15.96 17.05 -1.60
C ILE A 131 -17.26 17.81 -1.40
N GLU A 132 -18.01 17.56 -0.33
CA GLU A 132 -19.23 18.35 -0.05
C GLU A 132 -18.93 19.83 0.17
N LYS A 133 -17.78 20.16 0.76
CA LYS A 133 -17.42 21.55 1.02
C LYS A 133 -16.99 22.27 -0.26
N ARG A 134 -16.23 21.61 -1.12
CA ARG A 134 -15.58 22.22 -2.30
C ARG A 134 -16.35 21.99 -3.60
N GLY A 135 -17.16 20.94 -3.67
CA GLY A 135 -17.91 20.51 -4.85
C GLY A 135 -17.00 20.41 -6.07
N VAL A 136 -17.42 21.09 -7.14
CA VAL A 136 -16.72 21.24 -8.43
C VAL A 136 -15.28 21.77 -8.33
N LYS A 137 -14.86 22.33 -7.19
CA LYS A 137 -13.49 22.84 -6.95
C LYS A 137 -12.56 21.84 -6.26
N SER A 138 -12.98 20.58 -6.14
CA SER A 138 -12.17 19.51 -5.58
C SER A 138 -11.22 19.02 -6.67
N ASP A 139 -9.92 18.98 -6.36
CA ASP A 139 -8.94 18.27 -7.19
C ASP A 139 -8.76 16.88 -6.57
N LEU A 140 -9.05 15.85 -7.37
CA LEU A 140 -9.11 14.46 -6.93
C LEU A 140 -8.15 13.57 -7.73
N THR A 141 -7.24 14.16 -8.50
CA THR A 141 -6.33 13.42 -9.40
C THR A 141 -5.49 12.38 -8.64
N GLU A 142 -4.85 12.78 -7.55
CA GLU A 142 -4.07 11.85 -6.70
C GLU A 142 -4.96 10.88 -5.93
N VAL A 143 -6.20 11.28 -5.64
CA VAL A 143 -7.17 10.47 -4.89
C VAL A 143 -7.71 9.32 -5.74
N SER A 144 -7.89 9.53 -7.05
CA SER A 144 -8.36 8.48 -7.96
C SER A 144 -7.43 7.26 -7.96
N GLN A 145 -6.11 7.47 -8.01
CA GLN A 145 -5.14 6.37 -7.93
C GLN A 145 -5.24 5.61 -6.60
N ALA A 146 -5.43 6.33 -5.49
CA ALA A 146 -5.62 5.71 -4.18
C ALA A 146 -6.94 4.91 -4.10
N LEU A 147 -8.01 5.39 -4.75
CA LEU A 147 -9.29 4.70 -4.84
C LEU A 147 -9.21 3.45 -5.72
N GLU A 148 -8.50 3.48 -6.84
CA GLU A 148 -8.24 2.30 -7.68
C GLU A 148 -7.51 1.21 -6.88
N ALA A 149 -6.48 1.61 -6.14
CA ALA A 149 -5.79 0.71 -5.22
C ALA A 149 -6.73 0.20 -4.12
N ALA A 150 -7.65 1.02 -3.61
CA ALA A 150 -8.64 0.60 -2.62
C ALA A 150 -9.60 -0.45 -3.20
N VAL A 151 -10.13 -0.25 -4.41
CA VAL A 151 -10.96 -1.24 -5.13
C VAL A 151 -10.22 -2.57 -5.23
N TYR A 152 -9.03 -2.57 -5.83
CA TYR A 152 -8.23 -3.78 -6.03
C TYR A 152 -7.99 -4.52 -4.70
N ASN A 153 -7.51 -3.81 -3.69
CA ASN A 153 -7.18 -4.40 -2.40
C ASN A 153 -8.41 -4.97 -1.68
N ARG A 154 -9.58 -4.33 -1.78
CA ARG A 154 -10.82 -4.79 -1.13
C ARG A 154 -11.32 -6.07 -1.78
N ARG A 155 -11.34 -6.14 -3.11
CA ARG A 155 -11.66 -7.37 -3.85
C ARG A 155 -10.70 -8.51 -3.51
N ALA A 156 -9.40 -8.24 -3.53
CA ALA A 156 -8.37 -9.22 -3.20
C ALA A 156 -8.50 -9.72 -1.75
N ASN A 157 -8.71 -8.82 -0.80
CA ASN A 157 -8.92 -9.17 0.61
C ASN A 157 -10.21 -9.98 0.79
N GLY A 158 -11.32 -9.60 0.15
CA GLY A 158 -12.57 -10.35 0.19
C GLY A 158 -12.40 -11.78 -0.35
N ALA A 159 -11.72 -11.94 -1.48
CA ALA A 159 -11.40 -13.26 -2.04
C ALA A 159 -10.53 -14.10 -1.09
N TYR A 160 -9.46 -13.53 -0.56
CA TYR A 160 -8.58 -14.20 0.39
C TYR A 160 -9.32 -14.66 1.64
N LEU A 161 -10.18 -13.81 2.22
CA LEU A 161 -10.93 -14.16 3.43
C LEU A 161 -11.88 -15.34 3.20
N ARG A 162 -12.55 -15.39 2.05
CA ARG A 162 -13.43 -16.52 1.68
C ARG A 162 -12.66 -17.82 1.52
N GLU A 163 -11.46 -17.77 0.96
CA GLU A 163 -10.63 -18.95 0.76
C GLU A 163 -9.99 -19.43 2.06
N ALA A 164 -9.29 -18.55 2.77
CA ALA A 164 -8.48 -18.90 3.93
C ALA A 164 -9.32 -19.19 5.19
N PHE A 165 -10.52 -18.62 5.29
CA PHE A 165 -11.38 -18.71 6.48
C PHE A 165 -12.79 -19.24 6.16
N ALA A 166 -12.92 -20.07 5.13
CA ALA A 166 -14.18 -20.69 4.73
C ALA A 166 -14.94 -21.32 5.92
N GLY A 167 -16.24 -21.09 5.99
CA GLY A 167 -17.12 -21.56 7.06
C GLY A 167 -17.13 -20.69 8.32
N GLN A 168 -16.35 -19.62 8.36
CA GLN A 168 -16.35 -18.64 9.46
C GLN A 168 -17.27 -17.47 9.12
N GLY A 169 -18.54 -17.56 9.49
CA GLY A 169 -19.60 -16.67 9.00
C GLY A 169 -19.40 -15.17 9.27
N ASP A 170 -18.70 -14.79 10.34
CA ASP A 170 -18.34 -13.40 10.61
C ASP A 170 -17.21 -12.90 9.68
N ILE A 171 -16.21 -13.73 9.38
CA ILE A 171 -15.16 -13.42 8.40
C ILE A 171 -15.72 -13.39 6.98
N GLU A 172 -16.63 -14.29 6.64
CA GLU A 172 -17.36 -14.26 5.37
C GLU A 172 -18.21 -12.99 5.23
N ARG A 173 -18.82 -12.52 6.33
CA ARG A 173 -19.50 -11.20 6.34
C ARG A 173 -18.51 -10.07 6.09
N ALA A 174 -17.33 -10.08 6.71
CA ALA A 174 -16.30 -9.08 6.42
C ALA A 174 -15.87 -9.09 4.94
N ALA A 175 -15.77 -10.27 4.33
CA ALA A 175 -15.50 -10.40 2.90
C ALA A 175 -16.60 -9.79 2.01
N VAL A 176 -17.87 -9.90 2.42
CA VAL A 176 -19.00 -9.25 1.70
C VAL A 176 -18.95 -7.73 1.87
N LEU A 177 -18.59 -7.24 3.06
CA LEU A 177 -18.43 -5.80 3.32
C LEU A 177 -17.30 -5.20 2.48
N PHE A 178 -16.21 -5.94 2.27
CA PHE A 178 -15.16 -5.50 1.35
C PHE A 178 -15.62 -5.42 -0.11
N ASP A 179 -16.41 -6.37 -0.59
CA ASP A 179 -16.97 -6.27 -1.95
C ASP A 179 -17.84 -5.01 -2.09
N ARG A 180 -18.67 -4.71 -1.09
CA ARG A 180 -19.51 -3.50 -1.08
C ARG A 180 -18.67 -2.22 -1.06
N ALA A 181 -17.62 -2.16 -0.23
CA ALA A 181 -16.72 -1.02 -0.21
C ALA A 181 -16.06 -0.80 -1.58
N ALA A 182 -15.65 -1.89 -2.25
CA ALA A 182 -15.10 -1.83 -3.59
C ALA A 182 -16.13 -1.33 -4.62
N ASP A 183 -17.38 -1.80 -4.56
CA ASP A 183 -18.46 -1.30 -5.43
C ASP A 183 -18.68 0.21 -5.26
N ASP A 184 -18.68 0.70 -4.01
CA ASP A 184 -18.83 2.13 -3.70
C ASP A 184 -17.64 2.96 -4.23
N TYR A 185 -16.40 2.46 -4.11
CA TYR A 185 -15.23 3.13 -4.69
C TYR A 185 -15.23 3.12 -6.22
N GLU A 186 -15.66 2.02 -6.85
CA GLU A 186 -15.82 1.94 -8.31
C GLU A 186 -16.88 2.96 -8.80
N ALA A 187 -17.97 3.14 -8.05
CA ALA A 187 -18.98 4.15 -8.34
C ALA A 187 -18.41 5.57 -8.22
N VAL A 188 -17.59 5.85 -7.19
CA VAL A 188 -16.88 7.12 -7.06
C VAL A 188 -15.96 7.36 -8.25
N LEU A 189 -15.12 6.39 -8.62
CA LEU A 189 -14.20 6.51 -9.75
C LEU A 189 -14.96 6.81 -11.05
N SER A 190 -16.04 6.08 -11.31
CA SER A 190 -16.88 6.30 -12.50
C SER A 190 -17.51 7.70 -12.51
N GLY A 191 -17.86 8.24 -11.33
CA GLY A 191 -18.35 9.61 -11.19
C GLY A 191 -17.27 10.69 -11.26
N LEU A 192 -15.99 10.30 -11.32
CA LEU A 192 -14.85 11.22 -11.42
C LEU A 192 -14.19 11.27 -12.80
N ASP A 193 -14.60 10.42 -13.74
CA ASP A 193 -13.98 10.30 -15.07
C ASP A 193 -13.83 11.65 -15.80
N ASP A 194 -14.83 12.53 -15.71
CA ASP A 194 -14.83 13.88 -16.31
C ASP A 194 -14.68 15.01 -15.26
N GLY A 195 -14.29 14.66 -14.02
CA GLY A 195 -14.34 15.54 -12.85
C GLY A 195 -15.77 15.79 -12.35
N ILE A 196 -15.90 16.60 -11.28
CA ILE A 196 -17.22 16.90 -10.67
C ILE A 196 -17.89 18.05 -11.44
N ALA A 197 -18.98 17.77 -12.14
CA ALA A 197 -19.72 18.70 -12.98
C ALA A 197 -20.59 19.67 -12.15
N ASP A 198 -21.27 19.18 -11.11
CA ASP A 198 -22.15 20.01 -10.31
C ASP A 198 -22.27 19.59 -8.83
N ARG A 199 -23.15 20.28 -8.10
CA ARG A 199 -23.36 20.04 -6.67
C ARG A 199 -24.04 18.71 -6.37
N VAL A 200 -24.97 18.28 -7.23
CA VAL A 200 -25.71 17.03 -7.05
C VAL A 200 -24.76 15.85 -7.20
N GLU A 201 -23.88 15.90 -8.20
CA GLU A 201 -22.84 14.90 -8.39
C GLU A 201 -21.85 14.87 -7.23
N ALA A 202 -21.41 16.04 -6.74
CA ALA A 202 -20.55 16.12 -5.56
C ALA A 202 -21.18 15.45 -4.33
N ASP A 203 -22.46 15.73 -4.08
CA ASP A 203 -23.20 15.16 -2.94
C ASP A 203 -23.39 13.63 -3.12
N GLN A 204 -23.57 13.15 -4.35
CA GLN A 204 -23.66 11.72 -4.66
C GLN A 204 -22.32 10.99 -4.46
N ILE A 205 -21.22 11.56 -4.92
CA ILE A 205 -19.87 11.03 -4.70
C ILE A 205 -19.56 10.96 -3.20
N ALA A 206 -19.86 12.03 -2.46
CA ALA A 206 -19.68 12.06 -1.02
C ALA A 206 -20.56 11.01 -0.30
N ALA A 207 -21.75 10.71 -0.82
CA ALA A 207 -22.60 9.66 -0.28
C ALA A 207 -21.97 8.27 -0.45
N TRP A 208 -21.49 7.92 -1.65
CA TRP A 208 -20.79 6.65 -1.88
C TRP A 208 -19.57 6.48 -0.99
N LEU A 209 -18.77 7.53 -0.82
CA LEU A 209 -17.62 7.49 0.10
C LEU A 209 -18.06 7.23 1.55
N ARG A 210 -19.19 7.77 2.00
CA ARG A 210 -19.71 7.49 3.34
C ARG A 210 -20.24 6.07 3.49
N ASP A 211 -20.88 5.54 2.46
CA ASP A 211 -21.33 4.16 2.45
C ASP A 211 -20.14 3.21 2.54
N ALA A 212 -19.08 3.45 1.74
CA ALA A 212 -17.79 2.76 1.84
C ALA A 212 -17.18 2.85 3.25
N ALA A 213 -17.09 4.05 3.84
CA ALA A 213 -16.55 4.22 5.19
C ALA A 213 -17.35 3.46 6.25
N THR A 214 -18.68 3.38 6.08
CA THR A 214 -19.57 2.65 6.99
C THR A 214 -19.28 1.16 6.95
N VAL A 215 -19.17 0.57 5.76
CA VAL A 215 -18.90 -0.86 5.62
C VAL A 215 -17.44 -1.23 5.98
N GLU A 216 -16.46 -0.36 5.72
CA GLU A 216 -15.08 -0.56 6.19
C GLU A 216 -15.01 -0.55 7.72
N ARG A 217 -15.72 0.38 8.37
CA ARG A 217 -15.78 0.45 9.83
C ARG A 217 -16.45 -0.81 10.40
N GLU A 218 -17.52 -1.29 9.79
CA GLU A 218 -18.18 -2.53 10.19
C GLU A 218 -17.25 -3.76 10.06
N ALA A 219 -16.53 -3.88 8.93
CA ALA A 219 -15.53 -4.93 8.75
C ALA A 219 -14.41 -4.84 9.80
N GLY A 220 -13.96 -3.61 10.11
CA GLY A 220 -12.97 -3.37 11.15
C GLY A 220 -13.44 -3.80 12.54
N GLN A 221 -14.73 -3.59 12.88
CA GLN A 221 -15.30 -4.07 14.14
C GLN A 221 -15.35 -5.59 14.24
N ILE A 222 -15.63 -6.29 13.13
CA ILE A 222 -15.54 -7.76 13.07
C ILE A 222 -14.12 -8.21 13.40
N PHE A 223 -13.11 -7.57 12.81
CA PHE A 223 -11.71 -7.90 13.07
C PHE A 223 -11.30 -7.57 14.51
N LEU A 224 -11.74 -6.45 15.07
CA LEU A 224 -11.48 -6.15 16.48
C LEU A 224 -12.07 -7.20 17.42
N ALA A 225 -13.29 -7.67 17.14
CA ALA A 225 -13.92 -8.73 17.93
C ALA A 225 -13.12 -10.05 17.87
N ARG A 226 -12.50 -10.36 16.73
CA ARG A 226 -11.60 -11.52 16.56
C ARG A 226 -10.23 -11.35 17.20
N GLY A 227 -9.83 -10.12 17.47
CA GLY A 227 -8.56 -9.80 18.12
C GLY A 227 -8.61 -9.81 19.66
N GLN A 228 -9.80 -9.94 20.26
CA GLN A 228 -10.00 -10.04 21.71
C GLN A 228 -9.92 -11.51 22.16
#